data_AF-A0A1V4I3T6-F1
#
_entry.id   AF-A0A1V4I3T6-F1
#
_cell.length_a   1.000
_cell.length_b   1.000
_cell.length_c   1.000
_cell.angle_alpha   90.00
_cell.angle_beta   90.00
_cell.angle_gamma   90.00
#
_symmetry.space_group_name_H-M   'P 1'
#
loop_
_entity.id
_entity.type
_entity.pdbx_description
1 polymer ?
#
loop_
_entity_poly.entity_id
_entity_poly.type
_entity_poly.pdbx_seq_one_letter_code
_entity_poly.pdbx_strand_id
1 'polypeptide(L)'
;MNEKMHEWSIVDDIVAFYLYKYSTKEINYSYNEISNKLGMSKGSLRMRKAMYSYLDKNVGLSKLTNQTIQVYECLKDLDSREFREIIEELLA
;
A
#
# COMPACT_ATOMS: atom_id res chain seq x y z
N MET A 1 9.28 -16.98 -18.78
CA MET A 1 9.82 -15.72 -18.23
C MET A 1 9.88 -15.92 -16.73
N ASN A 2 11.07 -15.98 -16.11
CA ASN A 2 11.16 -15.99 -14.66
C ASN A 2 10.77 -14.60 -14.18
N GLU A 3 9.54 -14.44 -13.69
CA GLU A 3 9.12 -13.25 -12.97
C GLU A 3 9.99 -13.16 -11.71
N LYS A 4 10.95 -12.25 -11.68
CA LYS A 4 11.60 -11.89 -10.41
C LYS A 4 10.48 -11.43 -9.48
N MET A 5 10.30 -12.14 -8.37
CA MET A 5 9.36 -11.70 -7.35
C MET A 5 9.81 -10.32 -6.88
N HIS A 6 8.93 -9.34 -7.00
CA HIS A 6 9.19 -7.98 -6.52
C HIS A 6 9.44 -8.04 -5.01
N GLU A 7 10.63 -7.61 -4.60
CA GLU A 7 10.93 -7.45 -3.17
C GLU A 7 10.21 -6.20 -2.67
N TRP A 8 9.30 -6.40 -1.74
CA TRP A 8 8.44 -5.34 -1.26
C TRP A 8 9.19 -4.34 -0.38
N SER A 9 9.23 -3.09 -0.82
CA SER A 9 9.82 -1.97 -0.10
C SER A 9 8.88 -1.36 0.94
N ILE A 10 9.40 -0.48 1.79
CA ILE A 10 8.59 0.31 2.73
C ILE A 10 7.63 1.26 1.99
N VAL A 11 8.06 1.81 0.84
CA VAL A 11 7.24 2.68 -0.02
C VAL A 11 6.01 1.92 -0.51
N ASP A 12 6.20 0.67 -0.93
CA ASP A 12 5.09 -0.20 -1.37
C ASP A 12 4.07 -0.43 -0.25
N ASP A 13 4.52 -0.51 1.00
CA ASP A 13 3.66 -0.70 2.17
C ASP A 13 2.86 0.55 2.48
N ILE A 14 3.52 1.72 2.48
CA ILE A 14 2.89 3.03 2.72
C ILE A 14 1.79 3.27 1.67
N VAL A 15 2.10 3.05 0.39
CA VAL A 15 1.13 3.22 -0.70
C VAL A 15 0.00 2.21 -0.60
N ALA A 16 0.30 0.93 -0.31
CA ALA A 16 -0.74 -0.08 -0.14
C ALA A 16 -1.68 0.24 1.04
N PHE A 17 -1.15 0.80 2.13
CA PHE A 17 -1.94 1.19 3.28
C PHE A 17 -2.86 2.38 2.97
N TYR A 18 -2.35 3.39 2.26
CA TYR A 18 -3.17 4.50 1.78
C TYR A 18 -4.33 3.99 0.91
N LEU A 19 -4.03 3.12 -0.05
CA LEU A 19 -5.04 2.54 -0.94
C LEU A 19 -6.06 1.68 -0.20
N TYR A 20 -5.69 1.08 0.93
CA TYR A 20 -6.63 0.39 1.80
C TYR A 20 -7.64 1.37 2.40
N LYS A 21 -7.17 2.48 2.98
CA LYS A 21 -8.02 3.48 3.64
C LYS A 21 -8.86 4.31 2.66
N TYR A 22 -8.23 4.86 1.63
CA TYR A 22 -8.82 5.93 0.79
C TYR A 22 -9.07 5.51 -0.66
N SER A 23 -8.63 4.31 -1.06
CA SER A 23 -8.61 3.90 -2.46
C SER A 23 -7.83 4.92 -3.33
N THR A 24 -8.19 5.08 -4.60
CA THR A 24 -7.58 6.08 -5.50
C THR A 24 -8.40 7.37 -5.59
N LYS A 25 -9.38 7.58 -4.71
CA LYS A 25 -10.36 8.67 -4.86
C LYS A 25 -9.75 10.06 -4.62
N GLU A 26 -8.72 10.12 -3.79
CA GLU A 26 -8.13 11.36 -3.31
C GLU A 26 -6.81 11.70 -4.00
N ILE A 27 -6.38 10.92 -5.00
CA ILE A 27 -5.14 11.13 -5.76
C ILE A 27 -5.38 11.03 -7.25
N ASN A 28 -4.54 11.72 -8.05
CA ASN A 28 -4.63 11.74 -9.51
C ASN A 28 -3.94 10.53 -10.17
N TYR A 29 -4.01 9.35 -9.55
CA TYR A 29 -3.43 8.13 -10.08
C TYR A 29 -4.44 7.00 -10.05
N SER A 30 -4.63 6.34 -11.18
CA SER A 30 -5.36 5.07 -11.24
C SER A 30 -4.57 3.96 -10.56
N TYR A 31 -5.29 2.91 -10.13
CA TYR A 31 -4.65 1.75 -9.51
C TYR A 31 -3.60 1.09 -10.42
N ASN A 32 -3.79 1.17 -11.74
CA ASN A 32 -2.86 0.63 -12.73
C ASN A 32 -1.59 1.47 -12.85
N GLU A 33 -1.72 2.79 -12.84
CA GLU A 33 -0.56 3.71 -12.83
C GLU A 33 0.26 3.53 -11.56
N ILE A 34 -0.40 3.39 -10.41
CA ILE A 34 0.29 3.15 -9.13
C ILE A 34 1.07 1.83 -9.17
N SER A 35 0.44 0.73 -9.60
CA SER A 35 1.17 -0.56 -9.68
C SER A 35 2.37 -0.48 -10.61
N ASN A 36 2.24 0.24 -11.73
CA ASN A 36 3.34 0.43 -12.67
C ASN A 36 4.47 1.30 -12.08
N LYS A 37 4.14 2.39 -11.38
CA LYS A 37 5.11 3.25 -10.68
C LYS A 37 5.88 2.49 -9.60
N LEU A 38 5.21 1.59 -8.88
CA LEU A 38 5.83 0.72 -7.87
C LEU A 38 6.60 -0.46 -8.46
N GLY A 39 6.60 -0.65 -9.79
CA GLY A 39 7.30 -1.76 -10.43
C GLY A 39 6.71 -3.15 -10.14
N MET A 40 5.44 -3.24 -9.71
CA MET A 40 4.80 -4.51 -9.33
C MET A 40 3.47 -4.75 -10.03
N SER A 41 3.00 -6.00 -10.01
CA SER A 41 1.69 -6.33 -10.57
C SER A 41 0.55 -5.81 -9.69
N LYS A 42 -0.61 -5.52 -10.32
CA LYS A 42 -1.85 -5.18 -9.59
C LYS A 42 -2.26 -6.26 -8.58
N GLY A 43 -1.96 -7.52 -8.87
CA GLY A 43 -2.21 -8.65 -7.97
C GLY A 43 -1.35 -8.57 -6.70
N SER A 44 -0.06 -8.26 -6.87
CA SER A 44 0.88 -8.04 -5.76
C SER A 44 0.42 -6.88 -4.86
N LEU A 45 0.05 -5.74 -5.47
CA LEU A 45 -0.47 -4.58 -4.73
C LEU A 45 -1.79 -4.90 -4.00
N ARG A 46 -2.69 -5.67 -4.62
CA ARG A 46 -3.96 -6.10 -4.00
C ARG A 46 -3.71 -7.02 -2.82
N MET A 47 -2.76 -7.94 -2.93
CA MET A 47 -2.37 -8.85 -1.85
C MET A 47 -1.89 -8.05 -0.63
N ARG A 48 -1.04 -7.05 -0.86
CA ARG A 48 -0.52 -6.19 0.20
C ARG A 48 -1.61 -5.36 0.85
N LYS A 49 -2.54 -4.81 0.07
CA LYS A 49 -3.73 -4.13 0.60
C LYS A 49 -4.57 -5.02 1.53
N ALA A 50 -4.66 -6.32 1.22
CA ALA A 50 -5.40 -7.28 2.05
C ALA A 50 -4.72 -7.59 3.39
N MET A 51 -3.40 -7.36 3.51
CA MET A 51 -2.68 -7.46 4.79
C MET A 51 -3.09 -6.33 5.75
N TYR A 52 -3.25 -5.11 5.24
CA TYR A 52 -3.75 -3.98 6.05
C TYR A 52 -5.22 -4.16 6.46
N SER A 53 -6.04 -4.76 5.61
CA SER A 53 -7.40 -5.18 6.00
C SER A 53 -7.39 -6.18 7.16
N TYR A 54 -6.39 -7.08 7.20
CA TYR A 54 -6.27 -8.04 8.30
C TYR A 54 -5.84 -7.33 9.59
N LEU A 55 -4.90 -6.40 9.52
CA LEU A 55 -4.49 -5.60 10.69
C LEU A 55 -5.64 -4.76 11.27
N ASP A 56 -6.42 -4.12 10.40
CA ASP A 56 -7.46 -3.18 10.82
C ASP A 56 -8.78 -3.85 11.23
N LYS A 57 -9.15 -4.95 10.56
CA LYS A 57 -10.49 -5.58 10.70
C LYS A 57 -10.44 -7.07 11.00
N ASN A 58 -9.25 -7.66 11.15
CA ASN A 58 -9.07 -9.10 11.25
C ASN A 58 -9.66 -9.90 10.06
N VAL A 59 -9.70 -9.26 8.87
CA VAL A 59 -10.21 -9.84 7.62
C VAL A 59 -9.17 -9.70 6.52
N GLY A 60 -8.79 -10.80 5.87
CA GLY A 60 -7.85 -10.77 4.74
C GLY A 60 -6.69 -11.73 4.94
N LEU A 61 -5.49 -11.30 4.55
CA LEU A 61 -4.28 -12.13 4.61
C LEU A 61 -3.53 -11.92 5.91
N SER A 62 -3.45 -12.96 6.74
CA SER A 62 -2.78 -12.94 8.05
C SER A 62 -1.27 -13.08 8.01
N LYS A 63 -0.69 -13.32 6.82
CA LYS A 63 0.76 -13.44 6.64
C LYS A 63 1.40 -12.05 6.57
N LEU A 64 1.52 -11.42 7.73
CA LEU A 64 2.10 -10.09 7.88
C LEU A 64 3.63 -10.16 7.97
N THR A 65 4.30 -9.14 7.43
CA THR A 65 5.73 -8.91 7.68
C THR A 65 5.90 -7.86 8.78
N ASN A 66 7.05 -7.83 9.44
CA ASN A 66 7.36 -6.80 10.43
C ASN A 66 7.26 -5.37 9.86
N GLN A 67 7.64 -5.20 8.58
CA GLN A 67 7.54 -3.93 7.87
C GLN A 67 6.08 -3.47 7.72
N THR A 68 5.18 -4.36 7.33
CA THR A 68 3.75 -4.06 7.21
C THR A 68 3.13 -3.68 8.56
N ILE A 69 3.52 -4.37 9.64
CA ILE A 69 3.07 -4.03 11.00
C ILE A 69 3.58 -2.65 11.40
N GLN A 70 4.87 -2.36 11.17
CA GLN A 70 5.47 -1.08 11.52
C GLN A 70 4.78 0.09 10.78
N VAL A 71 4.54 -0.06 9.47
CA VAL A 71 3.85 0.97 8.69
C VAL A 71 2.42 1.21 9.19
N TYR A 72 1.69 0.14 9.52
CA TYR A 72 0.35 0.28 10.09
C TYR A 72 0.39 1.04 11.42
N GLU A 73 1.22 0.62 12.37
CA GLU A 73 1.31 1.26 13.68
C GLU A 73 1.75 2.73 13.59
N CYS A 74 2.66 3.07 12.67
CA CYS A 74 3.13 4.44 12.51
C CYS A 74 2.12 5.38 11.82
N LEU A 75 1.29 4.85 10.91
CA LEU A 75 0.43 5.69 10.04
C LEU A 75 -1.07 5.51 10.27
N LYS A 76 -1.49 4.59 11.16
CA LYS A 76 -2.92 4.29 11.36
C LYS A 76 -3.73 5.47 11.87
N ASP A 77 -3.11 6.42 12.54
CA ASP A 77 -3.76 7.62 13.08
C ASP A 77 -3.41 8.90 12.29
N LEU A 78 -2.69 8.78 11.16
CA LEU A 78 -2.34 9.92 10.32
C LEU A 78 -3.59 10.53 9.67
N ASP A 79 -3.66 11.86 9.63
CA ASP A 79 -4.74 12.59 8.97
C ASP A 79 -4.76 12.32 7.45
N SER A 80 -5.94 12.30 6.84
CA SER A 80 -6.09 11.95 5.42
C SER A 80 -5.36 12.93 4.51
N ARG A 81 -5.30 14.22 4.86
CA ARG A 81 -4.60 15.23 4.06
C ARG A 81 -3.09 15.02 4.12
N GLU A 82 -2.54 14.84 5.32
CA GLU A 82 -1.10 14.58 5.50
C GLU A 82 -0.70 13.29 4.80
N PHE A 83 -1.53 12.24 4.91
CA PHE A 83 -1.26 10.97 4.23
C PHE A 83 -1.28 11.15 2.71
N ARG A 84 -2.25 11.89 2.17
CA ARG A 84 -2.29 12.19 0.73
C ARG A 84 -1.03 12.92 0.26
N GLU A 85 -0.59 13.95 0.97
CA GLU A 85 0.62 14.73 0.62
C GLU A 85 1.86 13.83 0.53
N ILE A 86 2.03 12.89 1.48
CA ILE A 86 3.10 11.87 1.42
C ILE A 86 2.97 10.99 0.18
N ILE A 87 1.76 10.54 -0.16
CA ILE A 87 1.56 9.66 -1.32
C ILE A 87 1.81 10.40 -2.64
N GLU A 88 1.42 11.65 -2.74
CA GLU A 88 1.70 12.46 -3.93
C GLU A 88 3.21 12.67 -4.14
N GLU A 89 3.98 12.86 -3.06
CA GLU A 89 5.45 12.94 -3.11
C GLU A 89 6.07 11.59 -3.51
N LEU A 90 5.64 10.49 -2.90
CA LEU A 90 6.16 9.14 -3.20
C LEU A 90 5.85 8.68 -4.64
N LEU A 91 4.76 9.19 -5.22
CA LEU A 91 4.31 8.83 -6.57
C LEU A 91 4.71 9.84 -7.65
N ALA A 92 5.34 10.96 -7.32
CA ALA A 92 5.83 11.94 -8.30
C ALA A 92 6.88 11.30 -9.23
#